data_AF-A0A3D2FKP7-F1
#
_entry.id   AF-A0A3D2FKP7-F1
#
_cell.length_a   1.000
_cell.length_b   1.000
_cell.length_c   1.000
_cell.angle_alpha   90.00
_cell.angle_beta   90.00
_cell.angle_gamma   90.00
#
_symmetry.space_group_name_H-M   'P 1'
#
loop_
_entity.id
_entity.type
_entity.pdbx_description
1 polymer ?
#
loop_
_entity_poly.entity_id
_entity_poly.type
_entity_poly.pdbx_seq_one_letter_code
_entity_poly.pdbx_strand_id
1 'polypeptide(L)'
;MFEQTFKNIDDALRKEAGCASELDYTEQTSWLLFLKYLDALEHQKAMEAGLEGKKYSFVLDPPYRWESWAAPKDRHGKLDYNAAQSGIDLIEFVNLKLFPYLHGFKEKASSSDTLEYKIGQIFGEIKNKIQSGYILRDIIDHIDELRFNSQA
;
A
#
# COMPACT_ATOMS: atom_id res chain seq x y z
N MET A 1 -11.72 4.01 16.57
CA MET A 1 -10.61 3.17 16.09
C MET A 1 -9.88 3.88 14.94
N PHE A 2 -10.56 4.19 13.82
CA PHE A 2 -10.00 4.96 12.70
C PHE A 2 -9.32 6.28 13.11
N GLU A 3 -9.99 7.17 13.85
CA GLU A 3 -9.41 8.46 14.25
C GLU A 3 -8.09 8.34 15.04
N GLN A 4 -7.96 7.31 15.88
CA GLN A 4 -6.72 7.11 16.64
C GLN A 4 -5.61 6.59 15.74
N THR A 5 -5.92 5.67 14.81
CA THR A 5 -4.96 5.21 13.81
C THR A 5 -4.46 6.35 12.93
N PHE A 6 -5.35 7.23 12.45
CA PHE A 6 -4.96 8.42 11.67
C PHE A 6 -4.10 9.38 12.48
N LYS A 7 -4.43 9.63 13.75
CA LYS A 7 -3.57 10.44 14.65
C LYS A 7 -2.18 9.83 14.82
N ASN A 8 -2.10 8.51 14.99
CA ASN A 8 -0.81 7.83 15.13
C ASN A 8 0.02 7.92 13.84
N ILE A 9 -0.62 7.76 12.68
CA ILE A 9 0.03 7.95 11.37
C ILE A 9 0.55 9.38 11.21
N ASP A 10 -0.27 10.39 11.53
CA ASP A 10 0.14 11.80 11.50
C ASP A 10 1.32 12.08 12.43
N ASP A 11 1.29 11.51 13.65
CA ASP A 11 2.37 11.68 14.63
C ASP A 11 3.67 10.99 14.21
N ALA A 12 3.60 9.88 13.48
CA ALA A 12 4.76 9.24 12.87
C ALA A 12 5.32 10.10 11.72
N LEU A 13 4.45 10.62 10.85
CA LEU A 13 4.84 11.47 9.72
C LEU A 13 5.42 12.82 10.16
N ARG A 14 4.96 13.41 11.27
CA ARG A 14 5.58 14.62 11.85
C ARG A 14 7.04 14.44 12.27
N LYS A 15 7.50 13.19 12.47
CA LYS A 15 8.89 12.87 12.80
C LYS A 15 9.74 12.62 11.55
N GLU A 16 9.13 12.58 10.36
CA GLU A 16 9.80 12.25 9.11
C GLU A 16 10.45 13.50 8.50
N ALA A 17 11.77 13.45 8.32
CA ALA A 17 12.55 14.58 7.82
C ALA A 17 12.19 14.97 6.37
N GLY A 18 11.70 14.01 5.56
CA GLY A 18 11.31 14.26 4.17
C GLY A 18 9.93 14.90 3.98
N CYS A 19 9.12 15.04 5.04
CA CYS A 19 7.79 15.65 4.98
C CYS A 19 7.80 17.00 5.71
N ALA A 20 7.58 18.10 4.99
CA ALA A 20 7.72 19.46 5.52
C ALA A 20 6.38 20.20 5.68
N SER A 21 5.28 19.62 5.17
CA SER A 21 3.95 20.22 5.16
C SER A 21 2.85 19.21 5.44
N GLU A 22 1.68 19.68 5.89
CA GLU A 22 0.49 18.82 6.05
C GLU A 22 0.04 18.20 4.72
N LEU A 23 0.32 18.88 3.60
CA LEU A 23 0.09 18.35 2.26
C LEU A 23 0.96 17.12 2.00
N ASP A 24 2.23 17.13 2.45
CA ASP A 24 3.11 15.96 2.33
C ASP A 24 2.57 14.79 3.15
N TYR A 25 2.11 15.03 4.40
CA TYR A 25 1.55 13.97 5.24
C TYR A 25 0.31 13.33 4.60
N THR A 26 -0.56 14.17 4.04
CA THR A 26 -1.76 13.73 3.33
C THR A 26 -1.39 12.91 2.10
N GLU A 27 -0.45 13.39 1.29
CA GLU A 27 0.03 12.67 0.10
C GLU A 27 0.64 11.31 0.45
N GLN A 28 1.53 11.25 1.45
CA GLN A 28 2.22 10.02 1.84
C GLN A 28 1.28 9.00 2.49
N THR A 29 0.31 9.47 3.29
CA THR A 29 -0.73 8.59 3.84
C THR A 29 -1.67 8.07 2.76
N SER A 30 -2.03 8.93 1.79
CA SER A 30 -3.03 8.58 0.77
C SER A 30 -2.59 7.42 -0.13
N TRP A 31 -1.33 7.38 -0.57
CA TRP A 31 -0.88 6.30 -1.46
C TRP A 31 -0.78 4.96 -0.72
N LEU A 32 -0.40 4.96 0.55
CA LEU A 32 -0.39 3.75 1.38
C LEU A 32 -1.80 3.22 1.60
N LEU A 33 -2.74 4.11 1.96
CA LEU A 33 -4.15 3.75 2.11
C LEU A 33 -4.76 3.24 0.81
N PHE A 34 -4.41 3.86 -0.32
CA PHE A 34 -4.82 3.40 -1.63
C PHE A 34 -4.39 1.96 -1.90
N LEU A 35 -3.13 1.61 -1.64
CA LEU A 35 -2.64 0.24 -1.84
C LEU A 35 -3.28 -0.76 -0.88
N LYS A 36 -3.49 -0.38 0.38
CA LYS A 36 -4.19 -1.24 1.36
C LYS A 36 -5.64 -1.48 0.96
N TYR A 37 -6.33 -0.44 0.48
CA TYR A 37 -7.70 -0.54 0.01
C TYR A 37 -7.80 -1.40 -1.26
N LEU A 38 -6.88 -1.21 -2.21
CA LEU A 38 -6.81 -2.02 -3.42
C LEU A 38 -6.67 -3.50 -3.08
N ASP A 39 -5.75 -3.85 -2.19
CA ASP A 39 -5.55 -5.21 -1.70
C ASP A 39 -6.86 -5.81 -1.14
N ALA A 40 -7.53 -5.12 -0.22
CA ALA A 40 -8.81 -5.56 0.34
C ALA A 40 -9.89 -5.77 -0.73
N LEU A 41 -10.00 -4.84 -1.70
CA LEU A 41 -10.93 -4.93 -2.82
C LEU A 41 -10.63 -6.14 -3.72
N GLU A 42 -9.36 -6.39 -4.02
CA GLU A 42 -8.95 -7.52 -4.86
C GLU A 42 -9.25 -8.87 -4.17
N HIS A 43 -9.02 -8.96 -2.85
CA HIS A 43 -9.37 -10.15 -2.08
C HIS A 43 -10.87 -10.41 -2.07
N GLN A 44 -11.69 -9.37 -1.93
CA GLN A 44 -13.15 -9.50 -2.01
C GLN A 44 -13.58 -10.03 -3.40
N LYS A 45 -13.07 -9.43 -4.48
CA LYS A 45 -13.37 -9.89 -5.85
C LYS A 45 -12.89 -11.31 -6.12
N ALA A 46 -11.72 -11.67 -5.60
CA ALA A 46 -11.19 -13.02 -5.71
C ALA A 46 -12.07 -14.05 -5.00
N MET A 47 -12.59 -13.71 -3.81
CA MET A 47 -13.56 -14.54 -3.09
C MET A 47 -14.86 -14.69 -3.87
N GLU A 48 -15.44 -13.59 -4.36
CA GLU A 48 -16.68 -13.60 -5.16
C GLU A 48 -16.52 -14.47 -6.42
N ALA A 49 -15.43 -14.29 -7.17
CA ALA A 49 -15.13 -15.12 -8.33
C ALA A 49 -15.00 -16.61 -7.96
N GLY A 50 -14.35 -16.92 -6.83
CA GLY A 50 -14.22 -18.28 -6.33
C GLY A 50 -15.55 -18.94 -5.99
N LEU A 51 -16.49 -18.19 -5.41
CA LEU A 51 -17.86 -18.67 -5.15
C LEU A 51 -18.64 -18.93 -6.45
N GLU A 52 -18.35 -18.18 -7.50
CA GLU A 52 -18.89 -18.39 -8.84
C GLU A 52 -18.13 -19.44 -9.67
N GLY A 53 -17.09 -20.08 -9.12
CA GLY A 53 -16.24 -21.03 -9.82
C GLY A 53 -15.36 -20.41 -10.92
N LYS A 54 -15.19 -19.09 -10.91
CA LYS A 54 -14.35 -18.32 -11.84
C LYS A 54 -12.95 -18.09 -11.26
N LYS A 55 -11.97 -17.90 -12.14
CA LYS A 55 -10.64 -17.45 -11.76
C LYS A 55 -10.61 -15.92 -11.71
N TYR A 56 -9.97 -15.38 -10.67
CA TYR A 56 -9.67 -13.96 -10.56
C TYR A 56 -8.18 -13.71 -10.79
N SER A 57 -7.86 -12.72 -11.60
CA SER A 57 -6.50 -12.24 -11.82
C SER A 57 -6.34 -10.91 -11.09
N PHE A 58 -5.39 -10.86 -10.16
CA PHE A 58 -5.07 -9.63 -9.43
C PHE A 58 -4.38 -8.62 -10.34
N VAL A 59 -4.57 -7.34 -10.05
CA VAL A 59 -3.93 -6.24 -10.77
C VAL A 59 -2.44 -6.18 -10.45
N LEU A 60 -2.07 -6.35 -9.18
CA LEU A 60 -0.67 -6.33 -8.76
C LEU A 60 -0.07 -7.74 -8.76
N ASP A 61 1.18 -7.84 -9.21
CA ASP A 61 1.97 -9.06 -9.11
C ASP A 61 2.28 -9.35 -7.63
N PRO A 62 2.42 -10.65 -7.24
CA PRO A 62 2.53 -11.04 -5.85
C PRO A 62 3.52 -10.23 -5.01
N PRO A 63 4.77 -9.94 -5.45
CA PRO A 63 5.73 -9.18 -4.64
C PRO A 63 5.30 -7.76 -4.28
N TYR A 64 4.36 -7.17 -5.02
CA TYR A 64 3.90 -5.78 -4.84
C TYR A 64 2.54 -5.67 -4.15
N ARG A 65 1.91 -6.80 -3.82
CA ARG A 65 0.67 -6.83 -3.03
C ARG A 65 0.95 -6.47 -1.57
N TRP A 66 -0.02 -5.86 -0.91
CA TRP A 66 0.14 -5.39 0.46
C TRP A 66 0.56 -6.52 1.40
N GLU A 67 -0.06 -7.69 1.28
CA GLU A 67 0.27 -8.86 2.10
C GLU A 67 1.69 -9.40 1.89
N SER A 68 2.42 -8.99 0.85
CA SER A 68 3.76 -9.51 0.58
C SER A 68 4.87 -8.62 1.12
N TRP A 69 4.82 -7.32 0.84
CA TRP A 69 5.89 -6.39 1.24
C TRP A 69 5.52 -5.53 2.45
N ALA A 70 4.24 -5.15 2.56
CA ALA A 70 3.79 -4.21 3.57
C ALA A 70 3.49 -4.96 4.87
N ALA A 71 2.64 -5.99 4.85
CA ALA A 71 2.23 -6.70 6.05
C ALA A 71 2.26 -8.23 5.88
N PRO A 72 3.44 -8.83 5.62
CA PRO A 72 3.55 -10.28 5.52
C PRO A 72 3.11 -10.95 6.81
N LYS A 73 2.24 -11.96 6.67
CA LYS A 73 1.67 -12.68 7.81
C LYS A 73 2.31 -14.06 7.95
N ASP A 74 2.58 -14.44 9.19
CA ASP A 74 2.97 -15.79 9.55
C ASP A 74 1.77 -16.77 9.45
N ARG A 75 2.03 -18.05 9.71
CA ARG A 75 1.00 -19.10 9.74
C ARG A 75 -0.12 -18.86 10.76
N HIS A 76 0.06 -17.94 11.71
CA HIS A 76 -0.91 -17.57 12.74
C HIS A 76 -1.66 -16.28 12.38
N GLY A 77 -1.44 -15.70 11.19
CA GLY A 77 -2.06 -14.46 10.75
C GLY A 77 -1.49 -13.22 11.43
N LYS A 78 -0.36 -13.32 12.13
CA LYS A 78 0.35 -12.20 12.76
C LYS A 78 1.44 -11.68 11.84
N LEU A 79 1.88 -10.43 12.02
CA LEU A 79 3.00 -9.88 11.27
C LEU A 79 4.23 -10.79 11.43
N ASP A 80 4.78 -11.26 10.32
CA ASP A 80 6.04 -12.00 10.31
C ASP A 80 7.20 -10.99 10.31
N TYR A 81 7.74 -10.74 11.50
CA TYR A 81 8.86 -9.81 11.69
C TYR A 81 10.15 -10.23 10.96
N ASN A 82 10.29 -11.48 10.52
CA ASN A 82 11.45 -11.91 9.73
C ASN A 82 11.28 -11.58 8.24
N ALA A 83 10.04 -11.59 7.76
CA ALA A 83 9.71 -11.26 6.37
C ALA A 83 9.44 -9.77 6.17
N ALA A 84 8.93 -9.08 7.19
CA ALA A 84 8.60 -7.67 7.14
C ALA A 84 9.85 -6.80 7.05
N GLN A 85 10.06 -6.19 5.88
CA GLN A 85 11.17 -5.26 5.67
C GLN A 85 11.00 -3.99 6.51
N SER A 86 12.12 -3.46 7.00
CA SER A 86 12.21 -2.18 7.72
C SER A 86 13.54 -1.48 7.37
N GLY A 87 13.74 -0.26 7.89
CA GLY A 87 14.98 0.48 7.67
C GLY A 87 15.31 0.68 6.17
N ILE A 88 16.58 0.55 5.80
CA ILE A 88 17.03 0.86 4.45
C ILE A 88 16.39 -0.05 3.38
N ASP A 89 16.22 -1.34 3.70
CA ASP A 89 15.68 -2.33 2.76
C ASP A 89 14.25 -1.99 2.33
N LEU A 90 13.43 -1.50 3.27
CA LEU A 90 12.05 -1.09 2.97
C LEU A 90 12.01 0.14 2.07
N ILE A 91 12.85 1.14 2.33
CA ILE A 91 12.90 2.36 1.52
C ILE A 91 13.44 2.07 0.13
N GLU A 92 14.47 1.24 0.01
CA GLU A 92 15.00 0.81 -1.27
C GLU A 92 13.97 0.03 -2.07
N PHE A 93 13.23 -0.90 -1.43
CA PHE A 93 12.15 -1.61 -2.08
C PHE A 93 11.08 -0.63 -2.62
N VAL A 94 10.63 0.31 -1.79
CA VAL A 94 9.58 1.26 -2.19
C VAL A 94 10.04 2.14 -3.35
N ASN A 95 11.23 2.74 -3.24
CA ASN A 95 11.73 3.70 -4.22
C ASN A 95 12.22 3.06 -5.51
N LEU A 96 12.88 1.90 -5.43
CA LEU A 96 13.56 1.28 -6.58
C LEU A 96 12.76 0.17 -7.23
N LYS A 97 11.73 -0.36 -6.56
CA LYS A 97 10.92 -1.47 -7.09
C LYS A 97 9.44 -1.12 -7.15
N LEU A 98 8.80 -0.81 -6.02
CA LEU A 98 7.35 -0.62 -5.94
C LEU A 98 6.89 0.59 -6.79
N PHE A 99 7.46 1.77 -6.58
CA PHE A 99 7.05 2.97 -7.32
C PHE A 99 7.29 2.83 -8.82
N PRO A 100 8.48 2.38 -9.30
CA PRO A 100 8.70 2.11 -10.71
C PRO A 100 7.72 1.08 -11.30
N TYR A 101 7.40 0.03 -10.56
CA TYR A 101 6.42 -0.98 -10.96
C TYR A 101 5.03 -0.37 -11.16
N LEU A 102 4.54 0.41 -10.19
CA LEU A 102 3.24 1.07 -10.22
C LEU A 102 3.16 2.13 -11.33
N HIS A 103 4.23 2.90 -11.52
CA HIS A 103 4.33 3.87 -12.61
C HIS A 103 4.19 3.21 -14.00
N GLY A 104 4.82 2.05 -14.18
CA GLY A 104 4.82 1.31 -15.45
C GLY A 104 3.45 0.81 -15.92
N PHE A 105 2.40 0.87 -15.09
CA PHE A 105 1.04 0.51 -15.54
C PHE A 105 0.48 1.48 -16.59
N LYS A 106 0.93 2.74 -16.61
CA LYS A 106 0.47 3.73 -17.59
C LYS A 106 0.74 3.28 -19.03
N GLU A 107 1.87 2.59 -19.27
CA GLU A 107 2.27 2.09 -20.58
C GLU A 107 1.61 0.76 -20.95
N LYS A 108 1.20 -0.02 -19.94
CA LYS A 108 0.59 -1.35 -20.12
C LYS A 108 -0.92 -1.31 -20.24
N ALA A 109 -1.55 -0.20 -19.88
CA ALA A 109 -2.99 -0.06 -19.89
C ALA A 109 -3.56 -0.05 -21.32
N SER A 110 -4.63 -0.81 -21.53
CA SER A 110 -5.32 -0.89 -22.82
C SER A 110 -6.20 0.33 -23.11
N SER A 111 -6.63 1.07 -22.08
CA SER A 111 -7.35 2.34 -22.20
C SER A 111 -7.21 3.20 -20.94
N SER A 112 -7.56 4.48 -21.06
CA SER A 112 -7.55 5.45 -19.94
C SER A 112 -8.55 5.14 -18.83
N ASP A 113 -9.54 4.28 -19.10
CA ASP A 113 -10.62 3.98 -18.16
C ASP A 113 -10.28 2.79 -17.23
N THR A 114 -9.18 2.10 -17.51
CA THR A 114 -8.70 0.96 -16.71
C THR A 114 -8.16 1.40 -15.34
N LEU A 115 -8.21 0.48 -14.37
CA LEU A 115 -7.65 0.72 -13.04
C LEU A 115 -6.12 0.85 -13.10
N GLU A 116 -5.50 0.04 -13.95
CA GLU A 116 -4.09 0.04 -14.30
C GLU A 116 -3.64 1.43 -14.74
N TYR A 117 -4.35 2.05 -15.70
CA TYR A 117 -4.02 3.39 -16.14
C TYR A 117 -4.06 4.41 -15.00
N LYS A 118 -5.09 4.34 -14.14
CA LYS A 118 -5.24 5.23 -12.98
C LYS A 118 -4.12 5.05 -11.97
N ILE A 119 -3.69 3.81 -11.70
CA ILE A 119 -2.52 3.52 -10.86
C ILE A 119 -1.28 4.17 -11.48
N GLY A 120 -1.01 3.93 -12.76
CA GLY A 120 0.16 4.49 -13.44
C GLY A 120 0.18 6.03 -13.48
N GLN A 121 -1.00 6.65 -13.61
CA GLN A 121 -1.14 8.11 -13.52
C GLN A 121 -0.80 8.63 -12.12
N ILE A 122 -1.42 8.08 -11.07
CA ILE A 122 -1.19 8.52 -9.69
C ILE A 122 0.30 8.41 -9.35
N PHE A 123 0.89 7.22 -9.55
CA PHE A 123 2.29 6.94 -9.18
C PHE A 123 3.32 7.54 -10.15
N GLY A 124 2.88 8.18 -11.25
CA GLY A 124 3.75 9.04 -12.07
C GLY A 124 3.89 10.47 -11.57
N GLU A 125 2.89 10.95 -10.83
CA GLU A 125 2.87 12.33 -10.33
C GLU A 125 3.38 12.44 -8.88
N ILE A 126 3.31 11.36 -8.11
CA ILE A 126 3.77 11.34 -6.72
C ILE A 126 5.10 10.61 -6.56
N LYS A 127 5.83 10.95 -5.50
CA LYS A 127 7.04 10.24 -5.07
C LYS A 127 6.94 9.91 -3.59
N ASN A 128 7.58 8.83 -3.17
CA ASN A 128 7.77 8.58 -1.75
C ASN A 128 8.71 9.67 -1.18
N LYS A 129 8.20 10.40 -0.19
CA LYS A 129 8.96 11.42 0.55
C LYS A 129 9.45 10.90 1.90
N ILE A 130 8.98 9.74 2.35
CA ILE A 130 9.42 9.13 3.60
C ILE A 130 10.83 8.57 3.39
N GLN A 131 11.80 9.08 4.16
CA GLN A 131 13.21 8.69 4.07
C GLN A 131 13.59 7.63 5.10
N SER A 132 12.93 7.60 6.26
CA SER A 132 13.18 6.59 7.27
C SER A 132 12.28 5.38 7.08
N GLY A 133 12.88 4.24 6.75
CA GLY A 133 12.12 2.98 6.65
C GLY A 133 11.62 2.46 7.98
N TYR A 134 12.16 2.93 9.10
CA TYR A 134 11.59 2.62 10.42
C TYR A 134 10.30 3.41 10.65
N ILE A 135 10.24 4.68 10.21
CA ILE A 135 9.00 5.47 10.27
C ILE A 135 7.98 4.92 9.28
N LEU A 136 8.40 4.58 8.06
CA LEU A 136 7.50 3.95 7.09
C LEU A 136 6.92 2.63 7.61
N ARG A 137 7.72 1.80 8.28
CA ARG A 137 7.27 0.57 8.92
C ARG A 137 6.18 0.85 9.96
N ASP A 138 6.40 1.80 10.87
CA ASP A 138 5.43 2.21 11.89
C ASP A 138 4.09 2.66 11.27
N ILE A 139 4.16 3.46 10.20
CA ILE A 139 2.97 3.90 9.45
C ILE A 139 2.24 2.72 8.82
N ILE A 140 2.97 1.80 8.16
CA ILE A 140 2.38 0.62 7.53
C ILE A 140 1.70 -0.26 8.57
N ASP A 141 2.32 -0.46 9.73
CA ASP A 141 1.78 -1.30 10.80
C ASP A 141 0.46 -0.71 11.31
N HIS A 142 0.37 0.62 11.48
CA HIS A 142 -0.88 1.30 11.80
C HIS A 142 -1.93 1.20 10.70
N ILE A 143 -1.55 1.37 9.42
CA ILE A 143 -2.49 1.24 8.30
C ILE A 143 -3.03 -0.20 8.18
N ASP A 144 -2.22 -1.21 8.47
CA ASP A 144 -2.65 -2.61 8.38
C ASP A 144 -3.68 -3.01 9.44
N GLU A 145 -3.75 -2.27 10.56
CA GLU A 145 -4.82 -2.42 11.56
C GLU A 145 -6.19 -1.97 11.02
N LEU A 146 -6.23 -1.15 9.97
CA LEU A 146 -7.48 -0.69 9.37
C LEU A 146 -8.22 -1.87 8.73
N ARG A 147 -9.51 -1.95 9.02
CA ARG A 147 -10.43 -2.95 8.44
C ARG A 147 -11.36 -2.23 7.49
N PHE A 148 -11.15 -2.44 6.18
CA PHE A 148 -12.03 -1.95 5.12
C PHE A 148 -13.16 -2.96 4.91
N ASN A 149 -13.99 -3.16 5.93
CA ASN A 149 -15.21 -3.93 5.75
C ASN A 149 -16.30 -2.96 5.28
N SER A 150 -16.93 -3.27 4.16
CA SER A 150 -18.24 -2.72 3.83
C SER A 150 -19.19 -3.08 4.99
N GLN A 151 -19.76 -2.07 5.63
CA GLN A 151 -21.00 -2.28 6.36
C GLN A 151 -22.01 -2.78 5.33
N ALA A 152 -22.38 -4.04 5.44
CA ALA A 152 -23.59 -4.57 4.84
C ALA A 152 -24.80 -4.13 5.67
#